data_AF-A0A424Z495-F1
#
_entry.id   AF-A0A424Z495-F1
#
_cell.length_a   1.000
_cell.length_b   1.000
_cell.length_c   1.000
_cell.angle_alpha   90.00
_cell.angle_beta   90.00
_cell.angle_gamma   90.00
#
_symmetry.space_group_name_H-M   'P 1'
#
loop_
_entity.id
_entity.type
_entity.pdbx_description
1 polymer ?
#
loop_
_entity_poly.entity_id
_entity_poly.type
_entity_poly.pdbx_seq_one_letter_code
_entity_poly.pdbx_strand_id
1 'polypeptide(L)'
;MKINSININNIRSYRDQKIEFNNGITVITGPNGSGKSSSLDALFIALYGNKAIVDKDRKISDIINNSSNEGSCKLDFTHFGHDYSIERVYTIGKNGNASNKKSLLKRDGSFFAEQFGMTYEKICQILNMD
;
A
#
# COMPACT_ATOMS: atom_id res chain seq x y z
N MET A 1 4.12 -13.34 8.50
CA MET A 1 3.92 -12.87 7.11
C MET A 1 5.28 -12.82 6.41
N LYS A 2 5.35 -13.18 5.13
CA LYS A 2 6.51 -12.91 4.27
C LYS A 2 6.07 -11.97 3.14
N ILE A 3 6.65 -10.78 3.07
CA ILE A 3 6.43 -9.86 1.94
C ILE A 3 7.21 -10.40 0.73
N ASN A 4 6.55 -10.46 -0.44
CA ASN A 4 7.16 -10.92 -1.68
C ASN A 4 7.50 -9.76 -2.60
N SER A 5 6.56 -8.84 -2.81
CA SER A 5 6.80 -7.64 -3.60
C SER A 5 5.83 -6.51 -3.27
N ILE A 6 6.25 -5.29 -3.56
CA ILE A 6 5.36 -4.14 -3.65
C ILE A 6 5.54 -3.45 -5.01
N ASN A 7 4.44 -3.22 -5.70
CA ASN A 7 4.37 -2.33 -6.86
C ASN A 7 3.80 -0.99 -6.41
N ILE A 8 4.48 0.11 -6.75
CA ILE A 8 4.18 1.46 -6.29
C ILE A 8 4.05 2.35 -7.52
N ASN A 9 2.90 3.00 -7.68
CA ASN A 9 2.67 3.97 -8.74
C ASN A 9 2.26 5.32 -8.16
N ASN A 10 2.94 6.38 -8.59
CA ASN A 10 2.62 7.76 -8.25
C ASN A 10 2.45 8.03 -6.74
N ILE A 11 3.26 7.38 -5.90
CA ILE A 11 3.33 7.62 -4.44
C ILE A 11 4.66 8.30 -4.14
N ARG A 12 4.60 9.53 -3.60
CA ARG A 12 5.76 10.38 -3.32
C ARG A 12 6.69 10.44 -4.53
N SER A 13 7.96 10.06 -4.40
CA SER A 13 8.94 10.08 -5.49
C SER A 13 8.78 8.93 -6.49
N TYR A 14 8.02 7.87 -6.17
CA TYR A 14 7.85 6.73 -7.06
C TYR A 14 6.84 7.04 -8.18
N ARG A 15 7.24 6.78 -9.44
CA ARG A 15 6.39 6.91 -10.63
C ARG A 15 5.73 5.59 -11.00
N ASP A 16 6.57 4.59 -11.20
CA ASP A 16 6.24 3.18 -11.35
C ASP A 16 7.48 2.41 -10.89
N GLN A 17 7.36 1.68 -9.78
CA GLN A 17 8.45 0.91 -9.24
C GLN A 17 7.93 -0.38 -8.64
N LYS A 18 8.53 -1.50 -9.03
CA LYS A 18 8.43 -2.78 -8.32
C LYS A 18 9.66 -2.95 -7.42
N ILE A 19 9.42 -3.36 -6.17
CA ILE A 19 10.45 -3.78 -5.24
C ILE A 19 10.16 -5.24 -4.88
N GLU A 20 11.14 -6.11 -5.08
CA GLU A 20 11.06 -7.53 -4.72
C GLU A 20 11.81 -7.78 -3.43
N PHE A 21 11.21 -8.57 -2.53
CA PHE A 21 11.77 -8.89 -1.23
C PHE A 21 12.16 -10.37 -1.20
N ASN A 22 13.45 -10.62 -1.01
CA ASN A 22 14.00 -11.95 -0.91
C ASN A 22 14.00 -12.44 0.54
N ASN A 23 14.21 -13.74 0.73
CA ASN A 23 14.41 -14.30 2.07
C ASN A 23 15.64 -13.67 2.74
N GLY A 24 15.57 -13.49 4.06
CA GLY A 24 16.65 -12.93 4.86
C GLY A 24 16.45 -11.44 5.17
N ILE A 25 17.56 -10.71 5.24
CA ILE A 25 17.57 -9.29 5.62
C ILE A 25 17.54 -8.43 4.37
N THR A 26 16.56 -7.53 4.28
CA THR A 26 16.51 -6.50 3.23
C THR A 26 17.04 -5.18 3.79
N VAL A 27 18.05 -4.60 3.14
CA VAL A 27 18.59 -3.27 3.46
C VAL A 27 18.15 -2.28 2.39
N ILE A 28 17.41 -1.24 2.79
CA ILE A 28 17.02 -0.14 1.91
C ILE A 28 17.94 1.05 2.20
N THR A 29 18.84 1.36 1.26
CA THR A 29 19.86 2.42 1.41
C THR A 29 19.82 3.41 0.24
N GLY A 30 20.40 4.58 0.44
CA GLY A 30 20.41 5.68 -0.51
C GLY A 30 20.39 7.06 0.15
N PRO A 31 20.59 8.16 -0.60
CA PRO A 31 20.58 9.52 -0.08
C PRO A 31 19.25 9.94 0.55
N ASN A 32 19.24 10.99 1.36
CA ASN A 32 17.99 11.59 1.83
C ASN A 32 17.14 12.08 0.63
N GLY A 33 15.83 11.88 0.70
CA GLY A 33 14.93 12.18 -0.41
C GLY A 33 14.87 11.12 -1.52
N SER A 34 15.67 10.04 -1.46
CA SER A 34 15.69 9.00 -2.51
C SER A 34 14.48 8.04 -2.50
N GLY A 35 13.48 8.29 -1.65
CA GLY A 35 12.27 7.46 -1.57
C GLY A 35 12.30 6.31 -0.55
N LYS A 36 13.36 6.16 0.25
CA LYS A 36 13.45 5.07 1.25
C LYS A 36 12.24 5.00 2.19
N SER A 37 11.95 6.11 2.89
CA SER A 37 10.76 6.20 3.76
C SER A 37 9.46 6.08 2.96
N SER A 38 9.43 6.55 1.71
CA SER A 38 8.26 6.44 0.83
C SER A 38 7.95 4.99 0.44
N SER A 39 8.94 4.10 0.38
CA SER A 39 8.70 2.67 0.17
C SER A 39 7.98 2.03 1.37
N LEU A 40 8.34 2.46 2.59
CA LEU A 40 7.66 2.06 3.82
C LEU A 40 6.25 2.67 3.89
N ASP A 41 6.09 3.94 3.51
CA ASP A 41 4.76 4.57 3.42
C ASP A 41 3.85 3.76 2.48
N ALA A 42 4.34 3.34 1.32
CA ALA A 42 3.56 2.53 0.38
C ALA A 42 3.17 1.16 0.97
N LEU A 43 4.06 0.51 1.71
CA LEU A 43 3.75 -0.74 2.43
C LEU A 43 2.67 -0.52 3.50
N PHE A 44 2.78 0.54 4.30
CA PHE A 44 1.77 0.87 5.30
C PHE A 44 0.43 1.23 4.68
N ILE A 45 0.43 1.99 3.58
CA ILE A 45 -0.79 2.30 2.85
C ILE A 45 -1.40 1.04 2.26
N ALA A 46 -0.60 0.09 1.76
CA ALA A 46 -1.12 -1.18 1.27
C ALA A 46 -1.81 -1.99 2.39
N LEU A 47 -1.26 -2.03 3.60
CA LEU A 47 -1.82 -2.77 4.74
C LEU A 47 -2.97 -2.04 5.44
N TYR A 48 -2.74 -0.81 5.90
CA TYR A 48 -3.63 -0.03 6.78
C TYR A 48 -4.52 0.99 6.06
N GLY A 49 -4.06 1.51 4.92
CA GLY A 49 -4.88 2.33 4.03
C GLY A 49 -4.97 3.72 4.59
N ASN A 50 -6.17 4.27 4.75
CA ASN A 50 -6.31 5.59 5.38
C ASN A 50 -5.80 5.59 6.82
N LYS A 51 -5.83 4.44 7.50
CA LYS A 51 -5.29 4.30 8.87
C LYS A 51 -3.76 4.33 8.93
N ALA A 52 -3.07 4.24 7.78
CA ALA A 52 -1.62 4.46 7.72
C ALA A 52 -1.24 5.92 8.06
N ILE A 53 -2.20 6.84 7.95
CA ILE A 53 -2.01 8.25 8.24
C ILE A 53 -2.36 8.50 9.71
N VAL A 54 -1.34 8.42 10.57
CA VAL A 54 -1.50 8.58 12.02
C VAL A 54 -1.49 10.07 12.44
N ASP A 55 -0.82 10.90 11.66
CA ASP A 55 -0.76 12.34 11.85
C ASP A 55 -2.04 13.00 11.33
N LYS A 56 -2.75 13.74 12.20
CA LYS A 56 -4.02 14.41 11.87
C LYS A 56 -3.85 15.52 10.84
N ASP A 57 -2.64 16.07 10.71
CA ASP A 57 -2.33 17.13 9.75
C ASP A 57 -1.92 16.58 8.38
N ARG A 58 -1.76 15.26 8.26
CA ARG A 58 -1.48 14.58 6.99
C ARG A 58 -2.73 13.95 6.40
N LYS A 59 -2.76 13.89 5.08
CA LYS A 59 -3.82 13.26 4.30
C LYS A 59 -3.23 12.31 3.27
N ILE A 60 -4.04 11.36 2.81
CA ILE A 60 -3.67 10.48 1.68
C ILE A 60 -3.33 11.29 0.42
N SER A 61 -3.99 12.43 0.21
CA SER A 61 -3.69 13.36 -0.90
C SER A 61 -2.23 13.81 -0.90
N ASP A 62 -1.63 13.98 0.28
CA ASP A 62 -0.26 14.48 0.41
C ASP A 62 0.77 13.42 0.03
N ILE A 63 0.35 12.15 -0.01
CA ILE A 63 1.19 11.02 -0.37
C ILE A 63 1.18 10.75 -1.87
N ILE A 64 0.08 11.05 -2.54
CA ILE A 64 0.03 10.97 -4.00
C ILE A 64 1.00 12.00 -4.57
N ASN A 65 1.72 11.62 -5.62
CA ASN A 65 2.67 12.51 -6.24
C ASN A 65 2.00 13.78 -6.78
N ASN A 66 2.61 14.95 -6.53
CA ASN A 66 2.08 16.27 -6.92
C ASN A 66 1.79 16.46 -8.43
N SER A 67 2.38 15.64 -9.29
CA SER A 67 2.17 15.64 -10.74
C SER A 67 1.12 14.61 -11.20
N SER A 68 0.41 13.96 -10.27
CA SER A 68 -0.59 12.94 -10.55
C SER A 68 -1.87 13.19 -9.76
N ASN A 69 -3.01 12.76 -10.33
CA ASN A 69 -4.30 12.73 -9.63
C ASN A 69 -4.68 11.33 -9.15
N GLU A 70 -3.80 10.33 -9.35
CA GLU A 70 -4.01 8.95 -8.93
C GLU A 70 -2.70 8.37 -8.39
N GLY A 71 -2.77 7.63 -7.29
CA GLY A 71 -1.66 6.85 -6.73
C GLY A 71 -2.15 5.45 -6.37
N SER A 72 -1.29 4.45 -6.54
CA SER A 72 -1.64 3.07 -6.22
C SER A 72 -0.47 2.28 -5.64
N CYS A 73 -0.82 1.26 -4.85
CA CYS A 73 0.12 0.27 -4.36
C CYS A 73 -0.50 -1.12 -4.43
N LYS A 74 0.29 -2.10 -4.86
CA LYS A 74 -0.07 -3.52 -4.83
C LYS A 74 0.98 -4.27 -4.03
N LEU A 75 0.56 -4.87 -2.91
CA LEU A 75 1.40 -5.67 -2.03
C LEU A 75 1.07 -7.15 -2.23
N ASP A 76 2.08 -7.93 -2.60
CA ASP A 76 1.97 -9.39 -2.65
C ASP A 76 2.77 -9.98 -1.48
N PHE A 77 2.15 -10.88 -0.71
CA PHE A 77 2.76 -11.51 0.46
C PHE A 77 2.25 -12.93 0.65
N THR A 78 3.04 -13.78 1.30
CA THR A 78 2.66 -15.15 1.67
C THR A 78 2.44 -15.22 3.19
N HIS A 79 1.37 -15.89 3.62
CA HIS A 79 1.09 -16.11 5.02
C HIS A 79 0.42 -17.48 5.24
N PHE A 80 0.95 -18.28 6.16
CA PHE A 80 0.46 -19.64 6.47
C PHE A 80 0.21 -20.51 5.21
N GLY A 81 1.12 -20.46 4.24
CA GLY A 81 1.04 -21.26 3.01
C GLY A 81 0.11 -20.73 1.92
N HIS A 82 -0.56 -19.59 2.15
CA HIS A 82 -1.43 -18.94 1.18
C HIS A 82 -0.80 -17.68 0.62
N ASP A 83 -1.05 -17.42 -0.67
CA ASP A 83 -0.61 -16.21 -1.34
C ASP A 83 -1.72 -15.16 -1.29
N TYR A 84 -1.34 -13.95 -0.90
CA TYR A 84 -2.25 -12.83 -0.77
C TYR A 84 -1.79 -11.66 -1.63
N SER A 85 -2.76 -10.92 -2.15
CA SER A 85 -2.53 -9.68 -2.88
C SER A 85 -3.46 -8.61 -2.36
N ILE A 86 -2.90 -7.48 -1.92
CA ILE A 86 -3.66 -6.29 -1.56
C ILE A 86 -3.41 -5.23 -2.62
N GLU A 87 -4.47 -4.70 -3.21
CA GLU A 87 -4.38 -3.60 -4.17
C GLU A 87 -5.17 -2.40 -3.68
N ARG A 88 -4.52 -1.24 -3.64
CA ARG A 88 -5.15 0.03 -3.28
C ARG A 88 -4.91 1.10 -4.34
N VAL A 89 -5.97 1.81 -4.69
CA VAL A 89 -5.93 2.94 -5.63
C VAL A 89 -6.63 4.13 -4.99
N TYR A 90 -5.97 5.27 -4.99
CA TYR A 90 -6.48 6.53 -4.48
C TYR A 90 -6.49 7.59 -5.57
N THR A 91 -7.54 8.41 -5.61
CA THR A 91 -7.67 9.50 -6.58
C THR A 91 -7.89 10.83 -5.88
N ILE A 92 -7.30 11.90 -6.38
CA ILE A 92 -7.52 13.27 -5.92
C ILE A 92 -8.68 13.88 -6.73
N GLY A 93 -9.71 14.33 -6.02
CA GLY A 93 -10.83 15.07 -6.60
C GLY A 93 -10.52 16.55 -6.83
N LYS A 94 -11.41 17.27 -7.51
CA LYS A 94 -11.26 18.71 -7.79
C LYS A 94 -11.11 19.59 -6.54
N ASN A 95 -11.59 19.12 -5.39
CA ASN A 95 -11.48 19.79 -4.09
C ASN A 95 -10.15 19.51 -3.37
N GLY A 96 -9.21 18.79 -4.00
CA GLY A 96 -7.92 18.42 -3.43
C GLY A 96 -7.97 17.25 -2.43
N ASN A 97 -9.16 16.70 -2.14
CA ASN A 97 -9.28 15.57 -1.24
C ASN A 97 -9.06 14.25 -1.99
N ALA A 98 -8.36 13.31 -1.34
CA ALA A 98 -8.22 11.96 -1.85
C ALA A 98 -9.43 11.09 -1.47
N SER A 99 -9.87 10.26 -2.40
CA SER A 99 -10.84 9.19 -2.17
C SER A 99 -10.23 7.83 -2.51
N ASN A 100 -10.70 6.78 -1.85
CA ASN A 100 -10.30 5.41 -2.18
C ASN A 100 -11.13 4.93 -3.37
N LYS A 101 -10.47 4.72 -4.51
CA LYS A 101 -11.09 4.24 -5.76
C LYS A 101 -11.15 2.71 -5.81
N LYS A 102 -10.20 2.01 -5.16
CA LYS A 102 -10.10 0.55 -5.19
C LYS A 102 -9.40 0.05 -3.93
N SER A 103 -9.98 -0.95 -3.27
CA SER A 103 -9.38 -1.66 -2.14
C SER A 103 -9.73 -3.14 -2.24
N LEU A 104 -8.81 -3.93 -2.78
CA LEU A 104 -9.01 -5.35 -3.02
C LEU A 104 -8.07 -6.18 -2.16
N LEU A 105 -8.58 -7.31 -1.67
CA LEU A 105 -7.79 -8.38 -1.10
C LEU A 105 -8.11 -9.68 -1.84
N LYS A 106 -7.07 -10.33 -2.36
CA LYS A 106 -7.13 -11.66 -2.96
C LYS A 106 -6.38 -12.67 -2.10
N ARG A 107 -6.84 -13.91 -2.11
CA ARG A 107 -6.17 -15.10 -1.56
C ARG A 107 -6.12 -16.17 -2.64
N ASP A 108 -4.94 -16.68 -2.94
CA ASP A 108 -4.69 -17.72 -3.95
C ASP A 108 -5.35 -17.39 -5.30
N GLY A 109 -5.20 -16.13 -5.73
CA GLY A 109 -5.77 -15.59 -6.97
C GLY A 109 -7.28 -15.26 -6.93
N SER A 110 -8.00 -15.75 -5.93
CA SER A 110 -9.45 -15.54 -5.77
C SER A 110 -9.75 -14.31 -4.91
N PHE A 111 -10.83 -13.59 -5.25
CA PHE A 111 -11.26 -12.44 -4.46
C PHE A 111 -11.72 -12.87 -3.07
N PHE A 112 -11.13 -12.26 -2.04
CA PHE A 112 -11.43 -12.52 -0.63
C PHE A 112 -12.19 -11.35 0.01
N ALA A 113 -11.98 -10.12 -0.46
CA ALA A 113 -12.82 -8.96 -0.13
C ALA A 113 -12.72 -7.87 -1.22
N GLU A 114 -13.85 -7.26 -1.59
CA GLU A 114 -13.94 -6.20 -2.62
C GLU A 114 -14.57 -4.87 -2.14
N GLN A 115 -15.12 -4.80 -0.92
CA GLN A 115 -15.77 -3.58 -0.40
C GLN A 115 -14.87 -2.77 0.54
N PHE A 116 -14.98 -1.43 0.39
CA PHE A 116 -14.37 -0.45 1.29
C PHE A 116 -14.82 -0.67 2.74
N GLY A 117 -13.87 -0.67 3.69
CA GLY A 117 -14.10 -0.99 5.11
C GLY A 117 -13.74 -2.43 5.47
N MET A 118 -14.24 -3.41 4.72
CA MET A 118 -14.00 -4.83 5.02
C MET A 118 -12.57 -5.29 4.72
N THR A 119 -11.88 -4.68 3.74
CA THR A 119 -10.51 -5.07 3.38
C THR A 119 -9.57 -4.96 4.59
N TYR A 120 -9.63 -3.86 5.33
CA TYR A 120 -8.76 -3.64 6.49
C TYR A 120 -9.04 -4.66 7.59
N GLU A 121 -10.32 -4.85 7.94
CA GLU A 121 -10.73 -5.82 8.97
C GLU A 121 -10.31 -7.24 8.61
N LYS A 122 -10.42 -7.63 7.34
CA LYS A 122 -9.97 -8.93 6.85
C LYS A 122 -8.45 -9.07 6.91
N ILE A 123 -7.70 -8.00 6.57
CA ILE A 123 -6.24 -7.99 6.73
C ILE A 123 -5.87 -8.18 8.20
N CYS A 124 -6.52 -7.48 9.13
CA CYS A 124 -6.31 -7.66 10.57
C CYS A 124 -6.58 -9.09 11.02
N GLN A 125 -7.69 -9.69 10.57
CA GLN A 125 -8.02 -11.09 10.86
C GLN A 125 -6.98 -12.07 10.33
N ILE A 126 -6.48 -11.86 9.11
CA ILE A 126 -5.47 -12.74 8.48
C ILE A 126 -4.13 -12.63 9.19
N LEU A 127 -3.71 -11.40 9.51
CA LEU A 127 -2.38 -11.11 10.03
C LEU A 127 -2.30 -11.09 11.56
N ASN A 128 -3.42 -11.32 12.26
CA ASN A 128 -3.56 -11.16 13.71
C ASN A 128 -3.05 -9.81 14.19
N MET A 129 -3.57 -8.73 13.59
CA MET A 129 -3.23 -7.36 13.95
C MET A 129 -4.38 -6.76 14.77
N ASP A 130 -4.04 -6.14 15.89
CA ASP A 130 -4.96 -5.39 16.76
C ASP A 130 -5.27 -3.98 16.23
#